data_AF-A0A7V1IHM2-F1
#
_entry.id   AF-A0A7V1IHM2-F1
#
_cell.length_a   1.000
_cell.length_b   1.000
_cell.length_c   1.000
_cell.angle_alpha   90.00
_cell.angle_beta   90.00
_cell.angle_gamma   90.00
#
_symmetry.space_group_name_H-M   'P 1'
#
loop_
_entity.id
_entity.type
_entity.pdbx_description
1 polymer ?
#
loop_
_entity_poly.entity_id
_entity_poly.type
_entity_poly.pdbx_seq_one_letter_code
_entity_poly.pdbx_strand_id
1 'polypeptide(L)'
;MKNLDRQTFRQPRAALPLVTALLLLLPGLAGATPFFQLDIEPGDMQGNFNVPRFTLRNISTASEEIVGFSITIGDSDACFFDFVAGPDSAPMGEPGHFSSEIRTGARLATGDRTNDRSGGDLIAWVFDDFQVSEALVFQVDIDPMSALDGGDQSVDARYAFANNGTAANSAIQVLFSNGASARQVFQDSNDLPPKAFRFTGEGRLPVESIGSLPPIQTAPPVPEPTAALLFGFGFLAVATRRPRDRAA
;
A
#
# COMPACT_ATOMS: atom_id res chain seq x y z
N MET A 1 -41.91 -57.18 -57.36
CA MET A 1 -41.53 -56.50 -56.09
C MET A 1 -40.07 -56.79 -55.80
N LYS A 2 -39.27 -55.73 -55.60
CA LYS A 2 -37.94 -55.67 -54.92
C LYS A 2 -36.78 -56.45 -55.58
N ASN A 3 -35.55 -55.98 -55.65
CA ASN A 3 -34.90 -54.66 -55.57
C ASN A 3 -33.46 -54.92 -56.09
N LEU A 4 -32.87 -53.96 -56.80
CA LEU A 4 -31.42 -53.93 -57.06
C LEU A 4 -30.66 -53.88 -55.72
N ASP A 5 -29.43 -54.39 -55.68
CA ASP A 5 -28.36 -53.62 -55.04
C ASP A 5 -26.95 -53.96 -55.56
N ARG A 6 -26.32 -52.91 -56.11
CA ARG A 6 -24.92 -52.83 -56.51
C ARG A 6 -24.08 -52.61 -55.25
N GLN A 7 -23.10 -53.47 -54.99
CA GLN A 7 -22.05 -53.18 -54.01
C GLN A 7 -20.95 -52.34 -54.65
N THR A 8 -21.01 -51.03 -54.43
CA THR A 8 -19.93 -50.07 -54.66
C THR A 8 -18.99 -50.07 -53.45
N PHE A 9 -17.79 -50.64 -53.60
CA PHE A 9 -16.72 -50.52 -52.61
C PHE A 9 -16.23 -49.07 -52.56
N ARG A 10 -16.41 -48.43 -51.40
CA ARG A 10 -15.97 -47.06 -51.12
C ARG A 10 -14.47 -47.04 -50.87
N GLN A 11 -13.79 -46.06 -51.47
CA GLN A 11 -12.41 -45.69 -51.13
C GLN A 11 -12.31 -45.22 -49.67
N PRO A 12 -11.18 -45.50 -48.97
CA PRO A 12 -10.91 -44.93 -47.67
C PRO A 12 -10.61 -43.44 -47.81
N ARG A 13 -11.42 -42.59 -47.19
CA ARG A 13 -11.13 -41.17 -47.00
C ARG A 13 -9.96 -41.05 -46.02
N ALA A 14 -8.81 -40.62 -46.50
CA ALA A 14 -7.72 -40.14 -45.67
C ALA A 14 -8.21 -38.90 -44.90
N ALA A 15 -8.32 -39.02 -43.58
CA ALA A 15 -8.55 -37.88 -42.70
C ALA A 15 -7.23 -37.10 -42.59
N LEU A 16 -7.20 -35.88 -43.12
CA LEU A 16 -6.14 -34.92 -42.82
C LEU A 16 -6.24 -34.50 -41.34
N PRO A 17 -5.14 -34.49 -40.56
CA PRO A 17 -5.13 -33.85 -39.27
C PRO A 17 -5.00 -32.33 -39.47
N LEU A 18 -6.13 -31.63 -39.52
CA LEU A 18 -6.17 -30.17 -39.44
C LEU A 18 -6.15 -29.75 -37.96
N VAL A 19 -5.03 -30.00 -37.27
CA VAL A 19 -4.79 -29.50 -35.91
C VAL A 19 -3.39 -28.90 -35.87
N THR A 20 -3.18 -27.81 -36.59
CA THR A 20 -1.98 -27.00 -36.41
C THR A 20 -2.31 -25.56 -36.81
N ALA A 21 -1.94 -24.62 -35.93
CA ALA A 21 -2.09 -23.17 -36.06
C ALA A 21 -3.41 -22.52 -35.60
N LEU A 22 -3.76 -22.71 -34.32
CA LEU A 22 -4.48 -21.69 -33.55
C LEU A 22 -3.82 -21.51 -32.17
N LEU A 23 -2.54 -21.13 -32.17
CA LEU A 23 -1.75 -20.96 -30.94
C LEU A 23 -0.95 -19.65 -30.91
N LEU A 24 -1.29 -18.66 -31.73
CA LEU A 24 -0.45 -17.46 -31.92
C LEU A 24 -1.17 -16.11 -31.82
N LEU A 25 -2.32 -16.02 -31.14
CA LEU A 25 -2.99 -14.74 -30.86
C LEU A 25 -3.68 -14.72 -29.49
N LEU A 26 -3.07 -15.31 -28.46
CA LEU A 26 -3.39 -14.87 -27.10
C LEU A 26 -2.69 -13.52 -26.95
N PRO A 27 -3.40 -12.37 -26.87
CA PRO A 27 -2.77 -11.17 -26.37
C PRO A 27 -2.15 -11.57 -25.04
N GLY A 28 -0.83 -11.40 -24.91
CA GLY A 28 -0.20 -11.54 -23.61
C GLY A 28 -1.02 -10.69 -22.66
N LEU A 29 -1.70 -11.33 -21.71
CA LEU A 29 -2.29 -10.64 -20.58
C LEU A 29 -1.07 -10.02 -19.89
N ALA A 30 -0.72 -8.80 -20.28
CA ALA A 30 0.08 -7.94 -19.44
C ALA A 30 -0.69 -7.94 -18.13
N GLY A 31 -0.16 -8.65 -17.13
CA GLY A 31 -0.80 -8.76 -15.84
C GLY A 31 -1.10 -7.35 -15.39
N ALA A 32 -2.38 -7.05 -15.17
CA ALA A 32 -2.77 -5.72 -14.77
C ALA A 32 -1.93 -5.35 -13.54
N THR A 33 -1.27 -4.20 -13.59
CA THR A 33 -0.35 -3.79 -12.53
C THR A 33 -1.17 -3.07 -11.46
N PRO A 34 -1.08 -3.48 -10.18
CA PRO A 34 -1.79 -2.78 -9.13
C PRO A 34 -1.36 -1.33 -9.02
N PHE A 35 -2.30 -0.44 -8.72
CA PHE A 35 -2.06 1.00 -8.77
C PHE A 35 -2.79 1.72 -7.64
N PHE A 36 -2.14 2.71 -7.04
CA PHE A 36 -2.75 3.55 -6.01
C PHE A 36 -2.60 5.03 -6.36
N GLN A 37 -3.46 5.85 -5.75
CA GLN A 37 -3.33 7.29 -5.72
C GLN A 37 -3.38 7.77 -4.27
N LEU A 38 -2.49 8.70 -3.91
CA LEU A 38 -2.56 9.43 -2.66
C LEU A 38 -2.67 10.92 -2.98
N ASP A 39 -3.78 11.52 -2.57
CA ASP A 39 -3.95 12.96 -2.56
C ASP A 39 -3.58 13.49 -1.17
N ILE A 40 -2.78 14.56 -1.12
CA ILE A 40 -2.44 15.29 0.09
C ILE A 40 -2.86 16.73 -0.13
N GLU A 41 -3.68 17.26 0.76
CA GLU A 41 -4.23 18.62 0.70
C GLU A 41 -4.28 19.25 2.10
N PRO A 42 -4.44 20.57 2.23
CA PRO A 42 -4.67 21.18 3.53
C PRO A 42 -5.93 20.57 4.16
N GLY A 43 -5.85 20.13 5.41
CA GLY A 43 -7.01 19.64 6.14
C GLY A 43 -7.90 20.77 6.64
N ASP A 44 -9.09 20.37 7.07
CA ASP A 44 -10.14 21.27 7.54
C ASP A 44 -10.14 21.43 9.07
N MET A 45 -9.27 20.69 9.78
CA MET A 45 -9.14 20.83 11.23
C MET A 45 -8.51 22.18 11.58
N GLN A 46 -9.37 23.07 12.13
CA GLN A 46 -9.01 24.32 12.79
C GLN A 46 -8.34 25.38 11.90
N GLY A 47 -8.35 25.23 10.58
CA GLY A 47 -7.60 26.12 9.69
C GLY A 47 -6.09 26.09 9.94
N ASN A 48 -5.61 25.02 10.58
CA ASN A 48 -4.23 24.88 11.02
C ASN A 48 -3.41 24.22 9.89
N PHE A 49 -2.36 24.90 9.43
CA PHE A 49 -1.58 24.47 8.28
C PHE A 49 -0.72 23.21 8.54
N ASN A 50 -0.69 22.74 9.78
CA ASN A 50 0.01 21.54 10.22
C ASN A 50 -0.84 20.27 10.18
N VAL A 51 -2.13 20.37 9.79
CA VAL A 51 -3.05 19.24 9.71
C VAL A 51 -3.38 18.87 8.26
N PRO A 52 -2.51 18.14 7.53
CA PRO A 52 -2.80 17.67 6.18
C PRO A 52 -3.92 16.63 6.17
N ARG A 53 -4.76 16.70 5.14
CA ARG A 53 -5.72 15.68 4.77
C ARG A 53 -5.12 14.76 3.71
N PHE A 54 -5.26 13.46 3.96
CA PHE A 54 -4.85 12.40 3.07
C PHE A 54 -6.06 11.68 2.51
N THR A 55 -6.04 11.42 1.21
CA THR A 55 -6.99 10.52 0.55
C THR A 55 -6.23 9.46 -0.22
N LEU A 56 -6.15 8.26 0.37
CA LEU A 56 -5.61 7.07 -0.29
C LEU A 56 -6.72 6.40 -1.09
N ARG A 57 -6.47 6.11 -2.36
CA ARG A 57 -7.41 5.43 -3.25
C ARG A 57 -6.76 4.22 -3.89
N ASN A 58 -7.48 3.11 -3.91
CA ASN A 58 -7.15 1.98 -4.76
C ASN A 58 -7.72 2.26 -6.16
N ILE A 59 -6.87 2.68 -7.10
CA ILE A 59 -7.26 2.96 -8.49
C ILE A 59 -6.72 1.90 -9.44
N SER A 60 -6.45 0.71 -8.90
CA SER A 60 -5.92 -0.41 -9.64
C SER A 60 -6.88 -0.85 -10.74
N THR A 61 -6.33 -1.16 -11.91
CA THR A 61 -7.06 -1.89 -12.98
C THR A 61 -6.90 -3.39 -12.84
N ALA A 62 -5.93 -3.81 -12.03
CA ALA A 62 -5.79 -5.14 -11.50
C ALA A 62 -6.81 -5.29 -10.35
N SER A 63 -7.54 -6.39 -10.26
CA SER A 63 -8.55 -6.62 -9.20
C SER A 63 -7.97 -6.79 -7.77
N GLU A 64 -6.79 -6.24 -7.54
CA GLU A 64 -5.98 -6.36 -6.35
C GLU A 64 -6.41 -5.32 -5.31
N GLU A 65 -6.51 -5.80 -4.07
CA GLU A 65 -6.84 -5.00 -2.90
C GLU A 65 -5.56 -4.35 -2.36
N ILE A 66 -5.72 -3.20 -1.68
CA ILE A 66 -4.66 -2.68 -0.79
C ILE A 66 -4.80 -3.40 0.55
N VAL A 67 -3.71 -3.99 1.05
CA VAL A 67 -3.72 -4.71 2.34
C VAL A 67 -2.93 -3.98 3.44
N GLY A 68 -2.11 -3.00 3.05
CA GLY A 68 -1.39 -2.16 4.00
C GLY A 68 -0.99 -0.81 3.39
N PHE A 69 -0.92 0.19 4.26
CA PHE A 69 -0.42 1.53 3.94
C PHE A 69 0.38 2.05 5.12
N SER A 70 1.49 2.73 4.85
CA SER A 70 2.21 3.48 5.87
C SER A 70 2.77 4.78 5.31
N ILE A 71 2.95 5.74 6.23
CA ILE A 71 3.66 6.99 6.00
C ILE A 71 4.59 7.26 7.17
N THR A 72 5.83 7.69 6.88
CA THR A 72 6.78 8.14 7.90
C THR A 72 7.10 9.61 7.73
N ILE A 73 7.27 10.34 8.84
CA ILE A 73 8.05 11.59 8.86
C ILE A 73 9.51 11.17 8.80
N GLY A 74 10.28 11.88 7.99
CA GLY A 74 11.64 11.47 7.76
C GLY A 74 12.62 11.83 8.88
N ASP A 75 12.48 13.03 9.45
CA ASP A 75 13.25 13.50 10.60
C ASP A 75 12.36 13.56 11.85
N SER A 76 12.38 12.46 12.58
CA SER A 76 11.67 12.28 13.84
C SER A 76 12.18 13.20 14.96
N ASP A 77 13.39 13.78 14.81
CA ASP A 77 13.94 14.72 15.78
C ASP A 77 13.44 16.15 15.50
N ALA A 78 12.90 16.40 14.32
CA ALA A 78 12.31 17.69 13.94
C ALA A 78 10.80 17.73 14.14
N CYS A 79 10.07 16.69 13.72
CA CYS A 79 8.61 16.63 13.77
C CYS A 79 8.10 15.22 14.09
N PHE A 80 6.89 15.15 14.62
CA PHE A 80 6.19 13.90 14.87
C PHE A 80 4.70 14.02 14.50
N PHE A 81 4.05 12.87 14.32
CA PHE A 81 2.62 12.77 14.12
C PHE A 81 1.93 12.74 15.49
N ASP A 82 1.40 13.88 15.92
CA ASP A 82 0.74 14.01 17.23
C ASP A 82 -0.59 13.25 17.28
N PHE A 83 -1.41 13.37 16.25
CA PHE A 83 -2.76 12.81 16.28
C PHE A 83 -3.30 12.48 14.88
N VAL A 84 -4.09 11.41 14.77
CA VAL A 84 -4.77 10.98 13.54
C VAL A 84 -6.27 11.01 13.73
N ALA A 85 -6.99 11.70 12.83
CA ALA A 85 -8.45 11.81 12.87
C ALA A 85 -9.10 11.50 11.52
N GLY A 86 -10.38 11.13 11.55
CA GLY A 86 -11.21 11.04 10.36
C GLY A 86 -11.63 12.44 9.90
N PRO A 87 -12.00 12.62 8.62
CA PRO A 87 -12.39 13.93 8.09
C PRO A 87 -13.64 14.52 8.78
N ASP A 88 -14.47 13.67 9.37
CA ASP A 88 -15.71 14.05 10.05
C ASP A 88 -15.50 14.33 11.56
N SER A 89 -14.25 14.28 12.04
CA SER A 89 -13.94 14.45 13.47
C SER A 89 -14.11 15.90 13.90
N ALA A 90 -14.68 16.11 15.09
CA ALA A 90 -14.77 17.44 15.69
C ALA A 90 -13.37 17.98 16.04
N PRO A 91 -13.17 19.31 16.02
CA PRO A 91 -11.94 19.90 16.52
C PRO A 91 -11.92 19.75 18.06
N MET A 92 -10.93 19.01 18.57
CA MET A 92 -10.57 18.78 19.98
C MET A 92 -11.08 17.47 20.59
N GLY A 93 -10.16 16.50 20.70
CA GLY A 93 -10.13 15.51 21.79
C GLY A 93 -11.15 14.37 21.76
N GLU A 94 -12.07 14.33 20.79
CA GLU A 94 -12.97 13.20 20.63
C GLU A 94 -12.37 12.16 19.66
N PRO A 95 -12.48 10.85 19.97
CA PRO A 95 -12.01 9.79 19.09
C PRO A 95 -12.60 9.98 17.69
N GLY A 96 -11.72 10.11 16.69
CA GLY A 96 -12.15 10.50 15.35
C GLY A 96 -13.22 9.55 14.79
N HIS A 97 -14.22 10.12 14.10
CA HIS A 97 -15.18 9.33 13.34
C HIS A 97 -14.57 8.99 11.98
N PHE A 98 -14.24 7.72 11.77
CA PHE A 98 -13.68 7.22 10.52
C PHE A 98 -14.72 6.45 9.72
N SER A 99 -15.67 7.17 9.13
CA SER A 99 -16.67 6.60 8.23
C SER A 99 -16.04 5.80 7.06
N SER A 100 -14.82 6.18 6.65
CA SER A 100 -13.98 5.49 5.66
C SER A 100 -13.37 4.18 6.16
N GLU A 101 -13.02 4.07 7.45
CA GLU A 101 -12.43 2.84 8.02
C GLU A 101 -13.43 1.69 8.07
N ILE A 102 -14.69 1.99 8.45
CA ILE A 102 -15.77 0.99 8.47
C ILE A 102 -15.99 0.42 7.06
N ARG A 103 -15.96 1.28 6.04
CA ARG A 103 -16.21 0.88 4.64
C ARG A 103 -15.10 -0.02 4.09
N THR A 104 -13.85 0.34 4.37
CA THR A 104 -12.65 -0.32 3.80
C THR A 104 -12.11 -1.45 4.68
N GLY A 105 -12.69 -1.67 5.87
CA GLY A 105 -12.13 -2.56 6.88
C GLY A 105 -10.75 -2.10 7.37
N ALA A 106 -10.45 -0.81 7.28
CA ALA A 106 -9.16 -0.27 7.68
C ALA A 106 -9.05 -0.20 9.21
N ARG A 107 -7.88 -0.58 9.72
CA ARG A 107 -7.54 -0.55 11.14
C ARG A 107 -6.20 0.14 11.30
N LEU A 108 -6.14 1.18 12.14
CA LEU A 108 -4.88 1.84 12.48
C LEU A 108 -4.01 0.87 13.28
N ALA A 109 -2.91 0.43 12.69
CA ALA A 109 -1.94 -0.46 13.31
C ALA A 109 -0.86 0.31 14.09
N THR A 110 -0.53 1.53 13.64
CA THR A 110 0.43 2.41 14.30
C THR A 110 0.03 3.86 14.04
N GLY A 111 0.25 4.73 15.04
CA GLY A 111 -0.19 6.12 15.04
C GLY A 111 -1.01 6.42 16.29
N ASP A 112 -1.25 7.69 16.54
CA ASP A 112 -1.90 8.15 17.76
C ASP A 112 -3.34 8.62 17.50
N ARG A 113 -4.26 8.25 18.39
CA ARG A 113 -5.67 8.68 18.41
C ARG A 113 -5.99 9.55 19.62
N THR A 114 -4.99 9.87 20.43
CA THR A 114 -5.08 10.75 21.57
C THR A 114 -4.23 11.97 21.26
N ASN A 115 -4.85 13.16 21.20
CA ASN A 115 -4.09 14.41 21.09
C ASN A 115 -3.47 14.70 22.45
N ASP A 116 -2.36 14.03 22.76
CA ASP A 116 -1.69 14.08 24.05
C ASP A 116 -0.18 14.32 23.94
N ARG A 117 0.32 14.63 22.72
CA ARG A 117 1.74 14.92 22.44
C ARG A 117 2.66 13.73 22.66
N SER A 118 2.14 12.50 22.58
CA SER A 118 2.95 11.27 22.70
C SER A 118 3.21 10.56 21.37
N GLY A 119 2.87 11.22 20.26
CA GLY A 119 2.96 10.70 18.91
C GLY A 119 4.37 10.28 18.44
N GLY A 120 4.41 9.64 17.26
CA GLY A 120 5.63 9.06 16.68
C GLY A 120 5.88 9.52 15.25
N ASP A 121 6.89 8.95 14.60
CA ASP A 121 7.29 9.28 13.23
C ASP A 121 6.63 8.39 12.17
N LEU A 122 5.82 7.41 12.56
CA LEU A 122 5.18 6.43 11.68
C LEU A 122 3.68 6.38 11.93
N ILE A 123 2.91 6.36 10.84
CA ILE A 123 1.51 5.95 10.85
C ILE A 123 1.34 4.77 9.90
N ALA A 124 0.57 3.76 10.30
CA ALA A 124 0.31 2.58 9.50
C ALA A 124 -1.13 2.08 9.64
N TRP A 125 -1.73 1.69 8.52
CA TRP A 125 -3.01 0.99 8.45
C TRP A 125 -2.84 -0.41 7.86
N VAL A 126 -3.67 -1.32 8.37
CA VAL A 126 -3.94 -2.61 7.75
C VAL A 126 -5.39 -2.66 7.29
N PHE A 127 -5.66 -3.36 6.20
CA PHE A 127 -6.98 -3.39 5.59
C PHE A 127 -7.49 -4.83 5.46
N ASP A 128 -8.75 -5.04 5.83
CA ASP A 128 -9.40 -6.35 5.68
C ASP A 128 -10.07 -6.53 4.31
N ASP A 129 -10.52 -5.44 3.66
CA ASP A 129 -11.29 -5.49 2.40
C ASP A 129 -11.18 -4.19 1.59
N PHE A 130 -9.99 -3.61 1.44
CA PHE A 130 -9.84 -2.32 0.72
C PHE A 130 -9.78 -2.51 -0.80
N GLN A 131 -10.98 -2.53 -1.39
CA GLN A 131 -11.26 -2.87 -2.77
C GLN A 131 -10.90 -1.76 -3.76
N VAL A 132 -10.86 -2.13 -5.05
CA VAL A 132 -10.73 -1.17 -6.15
C VAL A 132 -11.87 -0.14 -6.11
N SER A 133 -11.54 1.13 -6.36
CA SER A 133 -12.42 2.31 -6.32
C SER A 133 -12.81 2.80 -4.92
N GLU A 134 -12.36 2.14 -3.86
CA GLU A 134 -12.57 2.65 -2.52
C GLU A 134 -11.56 3.75 -2.16
N ALA A 135 -11.83 4.45 -1.06
CA ALA A 135 -10.90 5.43 -0.51
C ALA A 135 -10.86 5.38 1.03
N LEU A 136 -9.64 5.47 1.58
CA LEU A 136 -9.41 5.84 2.98
C LEU A 136 -9.11 7.33 3.01
N VAL A 137 -9.86 8.06 3.84
CA VAL A 137 -9.63 9.48 4.09
C VAL A 137 -9.34 9.67 5.57
N PHE A 138 -8.25 10.37 5.87
CA PHE A 138 -7.84 10.71 7.22
C PHE A 138 -7.10 12.06 7.21
N GLN A 139 -6.95 12.64 8.39
CA GLN A 139 -6.18 13.84 8.64
C GLN A 139 -5.18 13.52 9.74
N VAL A 140 -4.04 14.21 9.71
CA VAL A 140 -2.95 13.98 10.67
C VAL A 140 -2.49 15.32 11.19
N ASP A 141 -2.45 15.48 12.51
CA ASP A 141 -1.82 16.62 13.17
C ASP A 141 -0.32 16.37 13.27
N ILE A 142 0.47 17.35 12.83
CA ILE A 142 1.93 17.27 12.80
C ILE A 142 2.47 18.40 13.64
N ASP A 143 3.26 18.06 14.65
CA ASP A 143 3.87 19.05 15.52
C ASP A 143 5.40 18.96 15.44
N PRO A 144 6.10 20.09 15.62
CA PRO A 144 7.53 20.04 15.82
C PRO A 144 7.85 19.44 17.18
N MET A 145 9.02 18.79 17.31
CA MET A 145 9.47 18.23 18.59
C MET A 145 9.56 19.28 19.71
N SER A 146 9.76 20.56 19.37
CA SER A 146 9.73 21.68 20.34
C SER A 146 8.35 21.91 20.99
N ALA A 147 7.27 21.39 20.42
CA ALA A 147 5.93 21.45 21.02
C ALA A 147 5.83 20.59 22.31
N LEU A 148 6.71 19.58 22.45
CA LEU A 148 6.81 18.77 23.67
C LEU A 148 7.28 19.60 24.87
N ASP A 149 8.07 20.65 24.63
CA ASP A 149 8.60 21.54 25.67
C ASP A 149 7.64 22.70 26.02
N GLY A 150 6.39 22.65 25.55
CA GLY A 150 5.36 23.67 25.85
C GLY A 150 5.41 24.91 24.96
N GLY A 151 6.18 24.88 23.87
CA GLY A 151 6.13 25.90 22.82
C GLY A 151 4.89 25.73 21.94
N ASP A 152 4.21 26.83 21.61
CA ASP A 152 3.15 26.83 20.59
C ASP A 152 3.76 27.27 19.25
N GLN A 153 4.18 26.28 18.46
CA GLN A 153 4.71 26.50 17.12
C GLN A 153 4.18 25.40 16.22
N SER A 154 3.19 25.69 15.40
CA SER A 154 2.77 24.76 14.35
C SER A 154 3.83 24.73 13.24
N VAL A 155 4.05 23.56 12.66
CA VAL A 155 4.94 23.37 11.50
C VAL A 155 4.10 23.22 10.24
N ASP A 156 4.49 23.87 9.14
CA ASP A 156 3.85 23.58 7.85
C ASP A 156 4.12 22.11 7.51
N ALA A 157 3.08 21.29 7.35
CA ALA A 157 3.24 19.86 7.12
C ALA A 157 4.11 19.53 5.89
N ARG A 158 4.17 20.44 4.91
CA ARG A 158 5.05 20.31 3.75
C ARG A 158 6.53 20.33 4.12
N TYR A 159 6.89 21.02 5.19
CA TYR A 159 8.24 21.00 5.75
C TYR A 159 8.56 19.60 6.31
N ALA A 160 7.65 19.04 7.11
CA ALA A 160 7.82 17.70 7.69
C ALA A 160 8.00 16.61 6.61
N PHE A 161 7.35 16.74 5.45
CA PHE A 161 7.46 15.75 4.37
C PHE A 161 8.61 16.00 3.40
N ALA A 162 8.80 17.24 2.94
CA ALA A 162 9.63 17.54 1.76
C ALA A 162 10.83 18.44 2.06
N ASN A 163 11.02 18.87 3.30
CA ASN A 163 12.18 19.65 3.72
C ASN A 163 12.62 19.18 5.11
N ASN A 164 12.84 17.87 5.25
CA ASN A 164 12.89 17.23 6.56
C ASN A 164 14.24 17.39 7.27
N GLY A 165 15.22 18.10 6.72
CA GLY A 165 16.50 18.31 7.41
C GLY A 165 17.52 17.20 7.15
N THR A 166 18.05 16.57 8.21
CA THR A 166 19.24 15.69 8.13
C THR A 166 18.94 14.19 8.15
N ALA A 167 17.70 13.80 8.41
CA ALA A 167 17.29 12.41 8.50
C ALA A 167 16.82 11.82 7.15
N ALA A 168 16.42 10.56 7.14
CA ALA A 168 15.96 9.89 5.92
C ALA A 168 14.66 10.52 5.43
N ASN A 169 14.60 11.02 4.19
CA ASN A 169 13.38 11.44 3.49
C ASN A 169 12.08 10.75 3.96
N SER A 170 11.01 11.53 4.17
CA SER A 170 9.69 10.96 4.45
C SER A 170 9.28 9.97 3.34
N ALA A 171 8.51 8.94 3.70
CA ALA A 171 8.19 7.88 2.75
C ALA A 171 6.77 7.37 2.93
N ILE A 172 6.15 7.04 1.80
CA ILE A 172 4.89 6.31 1.71
C ILE A 172 5.18 4.90 1.22
N GLN A 173 4.50 3.92 1.79
CA GLN A 173 4.48 2.56 1.30
C GLN A 173 3.05 2.02 1.21
N VAL A 174 2.75 1.32 0.13
CA VAL A 174 1.48 0.61 -0.10
C VAL A 174 1.79 -0.85 -0.42
N LEU A 175 1.05 -1.77 0.21
CA LEU A 175 1.13 -3.20 -0.02
C LEU A 175 -0.18 -3.69 -0.65
N PHE A 176 -0.09 -4.51 -1.69
CA PHE A 176 -1.23 -5.08 -2.40
C PHE A 176 -1.41 -6.57 -2.07
N SER A 177 -2.63 -7.09 -2.27
CA SER A 177 -2.98 -8.48 -1.92
C SER A 177 -2.24 -9.55 -2.74
N ASN A 178 -1.67 -9.19 -3.89
CA ASN A 178 -0.80 -10.07 -4.69
C ASN A 178 0.67 -10.07 -4.22
N GLY A 179 1.00 -9.38 -3.13
CA GLY A 179 2.34 -9.24 -2.58
C GLY A 179 3.18 -8.13 -3.23
N ALA A 180 2.65 -7.43 -4.25
CA ALA A 180 3.31 -6.27 -4.81
C ALA A 180 3.32 -5.11 -3.81
N SER A 181 4.33 -4.25 -3.90
CA SER A 181 4.39 -3.02 -3.13
C SER A 181 4.76 -1.84 -4.00
N ALA A 182 4.30 -0.67 -3.58
CA ALA A 182 4.70 0.60 -4.16
C ALA A 182 5.25 1.48 -3.04
N ARG A 183 6.35 2.19 -3.33
CA ARG A 183 7.01 3.08 -2.38
C ARG A 183 7.32 4.41 -3.05
N GLN A 184 6.96 5.50 -2.39
CA GLN A 184 7.33 6.86 -2.78
C GLN A 184 8.15 7.47 -1.66
N VAL A 185 9.31 8.02 -2.02
CA VAL A 185 10.13 8.82 -1.12
C VAL A 185 9.95 10.27 -1.51
N PHE A 186 9.59 11.13 -0.57
CA PHE A 186 9.53 12.55 -0.81
C PHE A 186 10.96 13.06 -0.91
N GLN A 187 11.27 13.87 -1.91
CA GLN A 187 12.62 14.40 -2.06
C GLN A 187 12.77 15.61 -1.15
N ASP A 188 13.85 15.65 -0.39
CA ASP A 188 14.27 16.87 0.31
C ASP A 188 14.56 17.98 -0.69
N SER A 189 13.87 19.10 -0.48
CA SER A 189 13.94 20.29 -1.29
C SER A 189 13.76 21.52 -0.40
N ASN A 190 14.59 22.53 -0.63
CA ASN A 190 14.42 23.83 0.02
C ASN A 190 13.12 24.53 -0.44
N ASP A 191 12.60 24.15 -1.60
CA ASP A 191 11.29 24.60 -2.09
C ASP A 191 10.19 23.70 -1.55
N LEU A 192 9.28 24.27 -0.77
CA LEU A 192 8.11 23.55 -0.29
C LEU A 192 7.22 23.12 -1.48
N PRO A 193 6.69 21.89 -1.50
CA PRO A 193 5.73 21.47 -2.51
C PRO A 193 4.48 22.36 -2.51
N PRO A 194 3.63 22.29 -3.55
CA PRO A 194 2.33 22.92 -3.52
C PRO A 194 1.52 22.50 -2.27
N LYS A 195 0.58 23.34 -1.83
CA LYS A 195 -0.29 23.03 -0.67
C LYS A 195 -1.13 21.76 -0.87
N ALA A 196 -1.44 21.43 -2.11
CA ALA A 196 -2.09 20.19 -2.49
C ALA A 196 -1.30 19.50 -3.60
N PHE A 197 -1.06 18.21 -3.47
CA PHE A 197 -0.31 17.43 -4.44
C PHE A 197 -0.78 15.97 -4.45
N ARG A 198 -0.45 15.28 -5.54
CA ARG A 198 -0.89 13.91 -5.83
C ARG A 198 0.30 13.04 -6.14
N PHE A 199 0.32 11.86 -5.54
CA PHE A 199 1.17 10.77 -5.98
C PHE A 199 0.35 9.64 -6.56
N THR A 200 0.97 8.95 -7.50
CA THR A 200 0.48 7.70 -8.05
C THR A 200 1.62 6.71 -8.05
N GLY A 201 1.39 5.46 -7.65
CA GLY A 201 2.43 4.45 -7.66
C GLY A 201 1.94 3.11 -8.18
N GLU A 202 2.80 2.48 -8.98
CA GLU A 202 2.65 1.13 -9.49
C GLU A 202 3.18 0.14 -8.45
N GLY A 203 2.34 -0.82 -8.07
CA GLY A 203 2.77 -1.94 -7.26
C GLY A 203 3.68 -2.85 -8.09
N ARG A 204 4.89 -3.08 -7.59
CA ARG A 204 5.84 -4.02 -8.17
C ARG A 204 5.98 -5.20 -7.24
N LEU A 205 5.91 -6.40 -7.79
CA LEU A 205 6.33 -7.59 -7.04
C LEU A 205 7.77 -7.38 -6.59
N PRO A 206 8.15 -7.88 -5.40
CA PRO A 206 9.55 -7.98 -5.04
C PRO A 206 10.23 -8.70 -6.20
N VAL A 207 11.22 -8.06 -6.82
CA VAL A 207 12.11 -8.81 -7.71
C VAL A 207 12.80 -9.77 -6.77
N GLU A 208 12.34 -11.02 -6.71
CA GLU A 208 13.21 -12.10 -6.27
C GLU A 208 14.44 -11.92 -7.16
N SER A 209 15.53 -11.47 -6.57
CA SER A 209 16.82 -11.53 -7.22
C SER A 209 17.02 -13.01 -7.55
N ILE A 210 16.65 -13.43 -8.77
CA ILE A 210 17.18 -14.63 -9.42
C ILE A 210 18.63 -14.31 -9.81
N GLY A 211 19.39 -13.72 -8.89
CA GLY A 211 20.83 -13.89 -8.84
C GLY A 211 21.02 -15.31 -8.38
N SER A 212 21.41 -16.18 -9.31
CA SER A 212 22.07 -17.46 -9.05
C SER A 212 22.69 -17.48 -7.66
N LEU A 213 22.10 -18.25 -6.74
CA LEU A 213 22.73 -18.55 -5.46
C LEU A 213 24.18 -18.96 -5.78
N PRO A 214 25.20 -18.25 -5.27
CA PRO A 214 26.56 -18.75 -5.38
C PRO A 214 26.55 -20.17 -4.78
N PRO A 215 27.27 -21.14 -5.38
CA PRO A 215 27.33 -22.49 -4.84
C PRO A 215 27.70 -22.41 -3.37
N ILE A 216 26.90 -23.07 -2.52
CA ILE A 216 27.10 -23.13 -1.08
C ILE A 216 28.53 -23.64 -0.84
N GLN A 217 29.46 -22.74 -0.54
CA GLN A 217 30.68 -23.13 0.14
C GLN A 217 30.28 -23.41 1.58
N THR A 218 30.26 -24.69 1.94
CA THR A 218 30.09 -25.13 3.32
C THR A 218 31.21 -24.53 4.16
N ALA A 219 30.90 -23.48 4.94
CA ALA A 219 31.82 -22.96 5.93
C ALA A 219 32.05 -24.02 7.04
N PRO A 220 33.26 -24.09 7.61
CA PRO A 220 33.52 -24.95 8.76
C PRO A 220 32.67 -24.52 9.98
N PRO A 221 32.33 -25.44 10.89
CA PRO A 221 31.46 -25.14 12.03
C PRO A 221 32.11 -24.14 12.98
N VAL A 222 31.38 -23.05 13.27
CA VAL A 222 31.76 -22.01 14.25
C VAL A 222 30.81 -22.11 15.45
N PRO A 223 31.31 -22.00 16.70
CA PRO A 223 30.53 -22.28 17.90
C PRO A 223 29.51 -21.19 18.21
N GLU A 224 28.39 -21.58 18.81
CA GLU A 224 27.26 -20.71 19.15
C GLU A 224 27.65 -19.50 20.03
N PRO A 225 27.07 -18.33 19.71
CA PRO A 225 26.66 -17.40 20.75
C PRO A 225 25.21 -16.92 20.55
N THR A 226 24.46 -17.07 21.64
CA THR A 226 23.51 -16.12 22.26
C THR A 226 22.60 -15.30 21.34
N ALA A 227 21.30 -15.54 21.48
CA ALA A 227 20.20 -14.80 20.87
C ALA A 227 20.35 -13.28 21.02
N ALA A 228 20.46 -12.59 19.88
CA ALA A 228 20.18 -11.16 19.74
C ALA A 228 18.96 -11.01 18.85
N LEU A 229 17.83 -10.70 19.49
CA LEU A 229 16.62 -10.15 18.89
C LEU A 229 16.91 -8.67 18.54
N LEU A 230 16.72 -8.23 17.29
CA LEU A 230 16.23 -6.87 16.99
C LEU A 230 15.85 -6.69 15.50
N PHE A 231 14.53 -6.62 15.28
CA PHE A 231 13.76 -5.79 14.36
C PHE A 231 14.29 -5.50 12.94
N GLY A 232 13.82 -6.29 11.98
CA GLY A 232 13.50 -5.79 10.64
C GLY A 232 11.99 -5.65 10.53
N PHE A 233 11.50 -4.42 10.33
CA PHE A 233 10.08 -4.14 10.07
C PHE A 233 9.64 -4.79 8.74
N GLY A 234 9.37 -6.08 8.79
CA GLY A 234 8.56 -6.78 7.82
C GLY A 234 7.14 -6.79 8.34
N PHE A 235 6.22 -6.15 7.61
CA PHE A 235 4.80 -6.44 7.75
C PHE A 235 4.60 -7.94 7.51
N LEU A 236 4.55 -8.74 8.57
CA LEU A 236 4.00 -10.09 8.50
C LEU A 236 2.48 -9.96 8.67
N ALA A 237 1.82 -9.44 7.64
CA ALA A 237 0.36 -9.51 7.56
C ALA A 237 -0.01 -10.97 7.27
N VAL A 238 -0.30 -11.74 8.32
CA VAL A 238 -1.00 -13.01 8.17
C VAL A 238 -2.44 -12.68 7.81
N ALA A 239 -2.71 -12.54 6.50
CA ALA A 239 -4.05 -12.40 5.98
C ALA A 239 -4.83 -13.70 6.20
N THR A 240 -5.49 -13.84 7.34
CA THR A 240 -6.46 -14.92 7.53
C THR A 240 -7.72 -14.59 6.74
N ARG A 241 -7.79 -15.04 5.48
CA ARG A 241 -9.02 -15.01 4.69
C ARG A 241 -10.14 -15.71 5.47
N ARG A 242 -11.17 -14.97 5.90
CA ARG A 242 -12.42 -15.61 6.34
C ARG A 242 -13.09 -16.27 5.13
N PRO A 243 -13.63 -17.49 5.27
CA PRO A 243 -14.53 -18.06 4.27
C PRO A 243 -15.75 -17.14 4.12
N ARG A 244 -16.04 -16.70 2.89
CA ARG A 244 -17.32 -16.06 2.57
C ARG A 244 -18.41 -17.13 2.62
N ASP A 245 -19.14 -17.19 3.72
CA ASP A 245 -20.44 -17.87 3.73
C ASP A 245 -21.41 -17.06 2.88
N ARG A 246 -21.75 -17.59 1.70
CA ARG A 246 -22.88 -17.13 0.90
C ARG A 246 -24.16 -17.54 1.62
N ALA A 247 -24.88 -16.58 2.19
CA ALA A 247 -26.28 -16.79 2.53
C ALA A 247 -27.13 -16.81 1.24
N ALA A 248 -28.07 -17.74 1.22
CA ALA A 248 -29.09 -17.95 0.20
C ALA A 248 -30.14 -16.83 0.15
#